data_AF-A0A7L9FE71-F1
#
_entry.id   AF-A0A7L9FE71-F1
#
_cell.length_a   1.000
_cell.length_b   1.000
_cell.length_c   1.000
_cell.angle_alpha   90.00
_cell.angle_beta   90.00
_cell.angle_gamma   90.00
#
_symmetry.space_group_name_H-M   'P 1'
#
loop_
_entity.id
_entity.type
_entity.pdbx_description
1 polymer ?
#
loop_
_entity_poly.entity_id
_entity_poly.type
_entity_poly.pdbx_seq_one_letter_code
_entity_poly.pdbx_strand_id
1 'polypeptide(L)' 'MGSKYLGYFKVALGAVTIIALAISAYYAYKVFAYIMNWEAGSQQTYTSYMTILIYVLFILTSFFLIYETLRRGYEQRS' A
#
# COMPACT_ATOMS: atom_id res chain seq x y z
N MET A 1 3.68 27.34 10.77
CA MET A 1 3.40 26.82 9.41
C MET A 1 3.42 25.28 9.30
N GLY A 2 4.17 24.54 10.12
CA GLY A 2 4.32 23.06 9.98
C GLY A 2 3.09 22.18 10.23
N SER A 3 2.13 22.57 11.09
CA SER A 3 1.00 21.69 11.46
C SER A 3 -0.01 21.44 10.33
N LYS A 4 -0.24 22.43 9.46
CA LYS A 4 -1.19 22.30 8.32
C LYS A 4 -0.68 21.30 7.28
N TYR A 5 0.62 21.32 6.96
CA TYR A 5 1.22 20.39 6.00
C TYR A 5 1.20 18.94 6.51
N LEU A 6 1.46 18.73 7.80
CA LEU A 6 1.30 17.42 8.45
C LEU A 6 -0.14 16.91 8.38
N GLY A 7 -1.13 17.80 8.57
CA GLY A 7 -2.55 17.47 8.42
C GLY A 7 -2.90 16.98 7.02
N TYR A 8 -2.54 17.73 5.98
CA TYR A 8 -2.80 17.31 4.59
C TYR A 8 -2.06 16.02 4.23
N PHE A 9 -0.83 15.84 4.71
CA PHE A 9 -0.06 14.63 4.48
C PHE A 9 -0.70 13.40 5.13
N LYS A 10 -1.26 13.52 6.34
CA LYS A 10 -2.04 12.43 6.98
C LYS A 10 -3.26 12.04 6.14
N VAL A 11 -4.00 13.02 5.63
CA VAL A 11 -5.20 12.77 4.81
C VAL A 11 -4.81 12.11 3.50
N ALA A 12 -3.77 12.61 2.83
CA ALA A 12 -3.23 12.02 1.61
C ALA A 12 -2.74 10.58 1.85
N LEU A 13 -2.01 10.33 2.94
CA LEU A 13 -1.57 9.00 3.33
C LEU A 13 -2.78 8.07 3.53
N GLY A 14 -3.80 8.52 4.25
CA GLY A 14 -5.04 7.75 4.45
C GLY A 14 -5.74 7.40 3.13
N ALA A 15 -5.85 8.35 2.20
CA ALA A 15 -6.44 8.10 0.89
C ALA A 15 -5.62 7.09 0.07
N VAL A 16 -4.29 7.24 0.04
CA VAL A 16 -3.37 6.30 -0.62
C VAL A 16 -3.48 4.91 0.01
N THR A 17 -3.58 4.82 1.33
CA THR A 17 -3.77 3.55 2.04
C THR A 17 -5.06 2.86 1.63
N ILE A 18 -6.18 3.57 1.53
CA ILE A 18 -7.46 2.99 1.10
C ILE A 18 -7.37 2.46 -0.33
N ILE A 19 -6.78 3.24 -1.25
CA ILE A 19 -6.60 2.81 -2.64
C ILE A 19 -5.72 1.56 -2.70
N ALA A 20 -4.60 1.57 -2.00
CA ALA A 20 -3.67 0.46 -1.99
C ALA A 20 -4.25 -0.79 -1.31
N LEU A 21 -5.12 -0.64 -0.30
CA LEU A 21 -5.90 -1.75 0.28
C LEU A 21 -6.88 -2.34 -0.73
N ALA A 22 -7.60 -1.51 -1.48
CA ALA A 22 -8.52 -1.98 -2.51
C ALA A 22 -7.78 -2.75 -3.61
N ILE A 23 -6.65 -2.22 -4.08
CA ILE A 23 -5.78 -2.89 -5.05
C ILE A 23 -5.24 -4.21 -4.48
N SER A 24 -4.77 -4.20 -3.22
CA SER A 24 -4.24 -5.39 -2.57
C SER A 24 -5.31 -6.47 -2.42
N ALA A 25 -6.54 -6.10 -2.03
CA ALA A 25 -7.66 -7.03 -1.93
C ALA A 25 -7.99 -7.66 -3.29
N TYR A 26 -8.01 -6.86 -4.35
CA TYR A 26 -8.25 -7.35 -5.71
C TYR A 26 -7.19 -8.37 -6.16
N TYR A 27 -5.90 -8.04 -6.01
CA TYR A 27 -4.83 -8.96 -6.42
C TYR A 27 -4.70 -10.17 -5.49
N ALA A 28 -4.97 -10.03 -4.20
CA ALA A 28 -5.05 -11.16 -3.27
C ALA A 28 -6.16 -12.13 -3.68
N TYR A 29 -7.34 -11.62 -4.06
CA TYR A 29 -8.41 -12.45 -4.62
C TYR A 29 -7.95 -13.18 -5.89
N LYS A 30 -7.30 -12.48 -6.83
CA LYS A 30 -6.83 -13.10 -8.09
C LYS A 30 -5.79 -14.20 -7.86
N VAL A 31 -4.86 -13.98 -6.94
CA VAL A 31 -3.89 -14.99 -6.50
C VAL A 31 -4.60 -16.20 -5.89
N PHE A 32 -5.57 -15.96 -4.99
CA PHE A 32 -6.34 -17.02 -4.36
C PHE A 32 -7.18 -17.82 -5.36
N ALA A 33 -7.88 -17.14 -6.27
CA ALA A 33 -8.69 -17.77 -7.32
C ALA A 33 -7.84 -18.66 -8.24
N TYR A 34 -6.61 -18.24 -8.56
CA TYR A 34 -5.66 -19.07 -9.30
C TYR A 34 -5.23 -20.32 -8.50
N ILE A 35 -4.88 -20.17 -7.22
CA ILE A 35 -4.47 -21.30 -6.35
C ILE A 35 -5.61 -22.32 -6.21
N MET A 36 -6.84 -21.83 -6.07
CA MET A 36 -8.05 -22.68 -5.97
C MET A 36 -8.52 -23.23 -7.33
N ASN A 37 -7.85 -22.87 -8.42
CA ASN A 37 -8.20 -23.23 -9.79
C ASN A 37 -9.65 -22.84 -10.17
N TRP A 38 -10.13 -21.72 -9.61
CA TRP A 38 -11.47 -21.17 -9.87
C TRP A 38 -11.53 -20.30 -11.12
N GLU A 39 -10.40 -19.71 -11.51
CA GLU A 39 -10.25 -18.96 -12.76
C GLU A 39 -9.10 -19.56 -13.57
N ALA A 40 -9.30 -19.65 -14.89
CA ALA A 40 -8.22 -20.08 -15.79
C ALA A 40 -7.11 -19.03 -15.80
N GLY A 41 -5.86 -19.47 -15.64
CA GLY A 41 -4.70 -18.60 -15.67
C GLY A 41 -3.43 -19.36 -15.99
N SER A 42 -2.36 -18.63 -16.30
CA SER A 42 -1.03 -19.18 -16.48
C SER A 42 -0.15 -18.92 -15.25
N GLN A 43 0.93 -19.67 -15.09
CA GLN A 43 1.95 -19.41 -14.06
C GLN A 43 2.53 -17.99 -14.19
N GLN A 44 2.64 -17.47 -15.42
CA GLN A 44 3.06 -16.10 -15.68
C GLN A 44 2.06 -15.10 -15.09
N THR A 45 0.75 -15.32 -15.31
CA THR A 45 -0.33 -14.48 -14.78
C THR A 45 -0.30 -14.44 -13.25
N TYR A 46 -0.16 -15.60 -12.59
CA TYR A 46 -0.01 -15.70 -11.14
C TYR A 46 1.20 -14.89 -10.64
N THR A 47 2.35 -15.06 -11.30
CA THR A 47 3.58 -14.36 -10.93
C THR A 47 3.39 -12.85 -11.04
N SER A 48 2.77 -12.37 -12.12
CA SER A 48 2.45 -10.94 -12.29
C SER A 48 1.54 -10.40 -11.18
N TYR A 49 0.47 -11.13 -10.81
CA TYR A 49 -0.42 -10.70 -9.73
C TYR A 49 0.29 -10.62 -8.38
N MET A 50 1.12 -11.61 -8.06
CA MET A 50 1.95 -11.61 -6.86
C MET A 50 2.95 -10.45 -6.84
N THR A 51 3.64 -10.19 -7.95
CA THR A 51 4.60 -9.08 -8.05
C THR A 51 3.92 -7.73 -7.82
N ILE A 52 2.75 -7.51 -8.43
CA ILE A 52 1.98 -6.27 -8.23
C ILE A 52 1.58 -6.12 -6.77
N LEU A 53 1.05 -7.19 -6.15
CA LEU A 53 0.68 -7.18 -4.74
C LEU A 53 1.86 -6.80 -3.83
N ILE A 54 3.03 -7.40 -4.06
CA ILE A 54 4.25 -7.10 -3.29
C ILE A 54 4.65 -5.63 -3.43
N TYR A 55 4.66 -5.10 -4.65
CA TYR A 55 5.03 -3.70 -4.88
C TYR A 55 4.05 -2.71 -4.26
N VAL A 56 2.75 -2.99 -4.32
CA VAL A 56 1.73 -2.16 -3.68
C VAL A 56 1.94 -2.10 -2.17
N LEU A 57 2.15 -3.25 -1.53
CA LEU A 57 2.41 -3.33 -0.08
C LEU A 57 3.73 -2.65 0.32
N PHE A 58 4.77 -2.80 -0.49
CA PHE A 58 6.07 -2.17 -0.27
C PHE A 58 5.98 -0.63 -0.33
N ILE A 59 5.28 -0.11 -1.34
CA ILE A 59 5.03 1.34 -1.48
C ILE A 59 4.28 1.85 -0.25
N LEU A 60 3.20 1.18 0.14
CA LEU A 60 2.39 1.51 1.32
C LEU A 60 3.24 1.60 2.59
N THR A 61 4.07 0.58 2.81
CA THR A 61 4.97 0.50 3.97
C THR A 61 6.00 1.62 3.95
N SER A 62 6.59 1.91 2.79
CA SER A 62 7.57 2.98 2.63
C SER A 62 6.97 4.35 2.93
N PHE A 63 5.76 4.64 2.42
CA PHE A 63 5.04 5.88 2.71
C PHE A 63 4.73 6.02 4.21
N PHE A 64 4.32 4.93 4.87
CA PHE A 64 4.08 4.93 6.31
C PHE A 64 5.35 5.21 7.11
N LEU A 65 6.48 4.58 6.75
CA LEU A 65 7.76 4.82 7.41
C LEU A 65 8.20 6.27 7.26
N ILE A 66 8.12 6.83 6.04
CA ILE A 66 8.44 8.25 5.79
C ILE A 66 7.59 9.16 6.66
N TYR A 67 6.28 8.92 6.73
CA TYR A 67 5.37 9.68 7.57
C TYR A 67 5.78 9.64 9.05
N GLU A 68 6.05 8.45 9.59
CA GLU A 68 6.43 8.28 10.99
C GLU A 68 7.79 8.94 11.30
N THR A 69 8.76 8.82 10.40
CA THR A 69 10.05 9.51 10.53
C THR A 69 9.88 11.02 10.59
N LEU A 70 9.08 11.60 9.69
CA LEU A 70 8.78 13.04 9.70
C LEU A 70 8.05 13.45 10.98
N ARG A 71 7.02 12.71 11.40
CA ARG A 71 6.25 12.99 12.62
C ARG A 71 7.17 13.05 13.85
N ARG A 72 8.00 12.03 14.05
CA ARG A 72 8.94 11.95 15.18
C ARG A 72 9.96 13.09 15.15
N GLY A 73 10.46 13.45 13.98
CA GLY A 73 11.38 14.58 13.81
C GLY A 73 10.76 15.94 14.16
N TYR A 74 9.45 16.12 13.91
CA TYR A 74 8.71 17.30 14.36
C TYR A 74 8.49 17.32 15.87
N GLU A 75 8.15 16.19 16.47
CA GLU A 75 7.89 16.07 17.92
C GLU A 75 9.14 16.37 18.76
N GLN A 76 10.34 16.03 18.27
CA GLN A 76 11.60 16.33 18.98
C GLN A 76 12.05 17.79 18.89
N ARG A 77 11.50 18.57 17.96
CA ARG A 77 11.84 20.00 17.75
C ARG A 77 10.82 20.97 18.36
N SER A 78 9.71 20.46 18.86
CA SER A 78 8.66 21.19 19.58
C SER A 78 8.90 21.12 21.09
#